data_AF-A0AAV8Y0G7-F1
#
_entry.id   AF-A0AAV8Y0G7-F1
#
_cell.length_a   1.000
_cell.length_b   1.000
_cell.length_c   1.000
_cell.angle_alpha   90.00
_cell.angle_beta   90.00
_cell.angle_gamma   90.00
#
_symmetry.space_group_name_H-M   'P 1'
#
loop_
_entity.id
_entity.type
_entity.pdbx_description
1 polymer ?
#
loop_
_entity_poly.entity_id
_entity_poly.type
_entity_poly.pdbx_seq_one_letter_code
_entity_poly.pdbx_strand_id
1 'polypeptide(L)'
;MSQLNEKINRNYRSSNILKNGMINKDLSEKYKVHHSAISKIIHNKDKILQHKETMEKYGTNKNVLRYSSVHDSLFEKCTFLWFCQKRALGEPVTGPILQVKAKQFHASLTVDSNFSA
;
A
#
# COMPACT_ATOMS: atom_id res chain seq x y z
N MET A 1 -7.23 21.03 5.65
CA MET A 1 -6.01 20.25 5.34
C MET A 1 -4.99 20.11 6.50
N SER A 2 -5.30 20.54 7.74
CA SER A 2 -4.26 20.74 8.78
C SER A 2 -4.08 19.62 9.83
N GLN A 3 -5.06 18.75 10.09
CA GLN A 3 -4.96 17.81 11.23
C GLN A 3 -4.45 16.40 10.84
N LEU A 4 -4.63 16.02 9.58
CA LEU A 4 -4.26 14.69 9.08
C LEU A 4 -2.78 14.58 8.74
N ASN A 5 -2.20 15.63 8.12
CA ASN A 5 -0.76 15.70 7.86
C ASN A 5 0.05 15.70 9.16
N GLU A 6 -0.49 16.31 10.22
CA GLU A 6 0.15 16.39 11.52
C GLU A 6 0.18 15.03 12.25
N LYS A 7 -0.90 14.22 12.14
CA LYS A 7 -0.92 12.84 12.69
C LYS A 7 0.03 11.92 11.93
N ILE A 8 0.14 12.06 10.61
CA ILE A 8 1.06 11.26 9.77
C ILE A 8 2.53 11.61 10.08
N ASN A 9 2.85 12.91 10.18
CA ASN A 9 4.18 13.36 10.59
C ASN A 9 4.55 12.91 12.02
N ARG A 10 3.58 12.89 12.94
CA ARG A 10 3.77 12.36 14.30
C ARG A 10 4.14 10.88 14.30
N ASN A 11 3.43 10.05 13.54
CA ASN A 11 3.73 8.62 13.42
C ASN A 11 5.11 8.34 12.81
N TYR A 12 5.53 9.13 11.82
CA TYR A 12 6.85 8.99 11.19
C TYR A 12 8.01 9.39 12.13
N ARG A 13 7.81 10.43 12.95
CA ARG A 13 8.81 10.87 13.94
C ARG A 13 9.07 9.81 15.02
N SER A 14 8.04 9.07 15.45
CA SER A 14 8.19 7.97 16.40
C SER A 14 9.05 6.83 15.84
N SER A 15 8.98 6.57 14.52
CA SER A 15 9.81 5.55 13.85
C SER A 15 11.30 5.93 13.82
N ASN A 16 11.62 7.21 13.59
CA ASN A 16 13.02 7.68 13.53
C ASN A 16 13.70 7.73 14.91
N ILE A 17 12.93 7.84 15.99
CA ILE A 17 13.43 7.88 17.38
C ILE A 17 13.85 6.50 17.89
N LEU A 18 13.32 5.42 17.32
CA LEU A 18 13.71 4.05 17.69
C LEU A 18 15.17 3.73 17.32
N LYS A 19 15.74 4.45 16.34
CA LYS A 19 17.18 4.39 16.06
C LYS A 19 18.05 4.93 17.21
N ASN A 20 17.46 5.69 18.15
CA ASN A 20 18.13 6.29 19.29
C ASN A 20 17.92 5.52 20.62
N GLY A 21 17.34 4.31 20.60
CA GLY A 21 17.26 3.46 21.80
C GLY A 21 16.20 3.83 22.85
N MET A 22 15.17 4.61 22.49
CA MET A 22 14.08 4.96 23.42
C MET A 22 13.13 3.78 23.68
N ILE A 23 12.67 3.66 24.93
CA ILE A 23 11.78 2.58 25.39
C ILE A 23 10.32 2.96 25.04
N ASN A 24 9.48 1.96 24.78
CA ASN A 24 8.06 2.17 24.39
C ASN A 24 7.26 3.02 25.39
N LYS A 25 7.63 2.99 26.68
CA LYS A 25 7.01 3.81 27.73
C LYS A 25 7.24 5.30 27.48
N ASP A 26 8.48 5.67 27.15
CA ASP A 26 8.87 7.05 26.86
C ASP A 26 8.18 7.55 25.59
N LEU A 27 8.02 6.68 24.58
CA LEU A 27 7.27 6.99 23.37
C LEU A 27 5.77 7.18 23.66
N SER A 28 5.19 6.37 24.54
CA SER A 28 3.78 6.46 24.94
C SER A 28 3.49 7.81 25.58
N GLU A 29 4.36 8.24 26.48
CA GLU A 29 4.23 9.48 27.22
C GLU A 29 4.48 10.69 26.31
N LYS A 30 5.56 10.66 25.52
CA LYS A 30 5.93 11.73 24.58
C LYS A 30 4.89 11.98 23.50
N TYR A 31 4.32 10.90 22.94
CA TYR A 31 3.38 10.99 21.83
C TYR A 31 1.92 10.93 22.26
N LYS A 32 1.64 10.68 23.55
CA LYS A 32 0.29 10.46 24.09
C LYS A 32 -0.47 9.39 23.29
N VAL A 33 0.24 8.34 22.90
CA VAL A 33 -0.29 7.20 22.15
C VAL A 33 -0.21 5.98 23.03
N HIS A 34 -1.27 5.19 23.12
CA HIS A 34 -1.29 4.00 23.96
C HIS A 34 -0.18 3.01 23.58
N HIS A 35 0.40 2.35 24.59
CA HIS A 35 1.50 1.40 24.41
C HIS A 35 1.20 0.31 23.36
N SER A 36 -0.06 -0.19 23.32
CA SER A 36 -0.48 -1.18 22.32
C SER A 36 -0.46 -0.65 20.88
N ALA A 37 -0.72 0.65 20.69
CA ALA A 37 -0.65 1.28 19.38
C ALA A 37 0.81 1.50 18.95
N ILE A 38 1.70 1.87 19.88
CA ILE A 38 3.15 1.94 19.61
C ILE A 38 3.69 0.58 19.20
N SER A 39 3.35 -0.48 19.93
CA SER A 39 3.77 -1.84 19.60
C SER A 39 3.27 -2.27 18.20
N LYS A 40 2.02 -1.95 17.85
CA LYS A 40 1.48 -2.20 16.49
C LYS A 40 2.20 -1.41 15.41
N ILE A 41 2.57 -0.15 15.67
CA ILE A 41 3.33 0.69 14.74
C ILE A 41 4.73 0.10 14.54
N ILE A 42 5.39 -0.32 15.62
CA ILE A 42 6.72 -0.96 15.57
C ILE A 42 6.66 -2.26 14.78
N HIS A 43 5.70 -3.13 15.10
CA HIS A 43 5.53 -4.42 14.42
C HIS A 43 5.27 -4.26 12.93
N ASN A 44 4.56 -3.21 12.52
CA ASN A 44 4.23 -2.95 11.12
C ASN A 44 5.12 -1.87 10.46
N LYS A 45 6.27 -1.52 11.05
CA LYS A 45 7.11 -0.40 10.60
C LYS A 45 7.47 -0.49 9.11
N ASP A 46 7.81 -1.69 8.64
CA ASP A 46 8.31 -1.90 7.27
C ASP A 46 7.17 -1.74 6.27
N LYS A 47 5.98 -2.25 6.61
CA LYS A 47 4.76 -2.06 5.82
C LYS A 47 4.36 -0.59 5.73
N ILE A 48 4.48 0.14 6.84
CA ILE A 48 4.20 1.59 6.88
C ILE A 48 5.20 2.35 5.99
N LEU A 49 6.48 1.95 5.99
CA LEU A 49 7.52 2.58 5.17
C LEU A 49 7.31 2.30 3.68
N GLN A 50 7.09 1.04 3.31
CA GLN A 50 6.79 0.65 1.93
C GLN A 50 5.52 1.33 1.40
N HIS A 51 4.50 1.46 2.25
CA HIS A 51 3.29 2.17 1.91
C HIS A 51 3.55 3.66 1.68
N LYS A 52 4.42 4.30 2.49
CA LYS A 52 4.83 5.69 2.29
C LYS A 52 5.54 5.89 0.95
N GLU A 53 6.51 5.03 0.62
CA GLU A 53 7.23 5.09 -0.67
C GLU A 53 6.28 4.94 -1.86
N THR A 54 5.34 4.00 -1.75
CA THR A 54 4.29 3.80 -2.75
C THR A 54 3.39 5.03 -2.88
N MET A 55 3.02 5.65 -1.76
CA MET A 55 2.21 6.88 -1.73
C MET A 55 2.93 8.09 -2.34
N GLU A 56 4.21 8.27 -2.03
CA GLU A 56 5.04 9.35 -2.61
C GLU A 56 5.20 9.16 -4.12
N LYS A 57 5.31 7.92 -4.59
CA LYS A 57 5.49 7.59 -6.00
C LYS A 57 4.21 7.71 -6.84
N TYR A 58 3.05 7.34 -6.29
CA TYR A 58 1.81 7.21 -7.06
C TYR A 58 0.68 8.16 -6.63
N GLY A 59 0.89 9.03 -5.64
CA GLY A 59 0.02 10.15 -5.30
C GLY A 59 -1.45 9.76 -5.11
N THR A 60 -1.78 9.00 -4.05
CA THR A 60 -3.18 8.64 -3.75
C THR A 60 -3.63 9.08 -2.35
N ASN A 61 -4.89 9.54 -2.28
CA ASN A 61 -5.47 10.20 -1.12
C ASN A 61 -5.96 9.18 -0.07
N LYS A 62 -5.20 9.11 1.03
CA LYS A 62 -5.54 8.96 2.46
C LYS A 62 -6.90 8.33 2.85
N ASN A 63 -6.80 7.31 3.71
CA ASN A 63 -7.81 6.76 4.64
C ASN A 63 -8.70 5.60 4.20
N VAL A 64 -8.56 5.06 2.99
CA VAL A 64 -9.18 3.78 2.69
C VAL A 64 -8.18 2.70 3.10
N LEU A 65 -8.43 2.05 4.25
CA LEU A 65 -8.02 0.66 4.41
C LEU A 65 -8.73 -0.07 3.27
N ARG A 66 -8.09 -0.19 2.11
CA ARG A 66 -8.55 -1.16 1.12
C ARG A 66 -8.51 -2.46 1.90
N TYR A 67 -9.68 -3.07 2.06
CA TYR A 67 -9.81 -4.41 2.59
C TYR A 67 -9.01 -5.29 1.64
N SER A 68 -7.72 -5.45 1.93
CA SER A 68 -6.82 -6.36 1.23
C SER A 68 -7.07 -7.75 1.79
N SER A 69 -8.34 -8.18 1.80
CA SER A 69 -8.59 -9.60 1.67
C SER A 69 -8.50 -9.88 0.19
N VAL A 70 -7.80 -10.95 -0.15
CA VAL A 70 -7.50 -11.35 -1.53
C VAL A 70 -6.30 -10.59 -2.07
N HIS A 71 -5.14 -11.14 -1.71
CA HIS A 71 -3.98 -11.35 -2.56
C HIS A 71 -3.85 -10.38 -3.73
N ASP A 72 -2.73 -9.64 -3.68
CA ASP A 72 -1.73 -9.40 -4.73
C ASP A 72 -1.80 -10.35 -5.95
N SER A 73 -2.97 -10.41 -6.58
CA SER A 73 -3.36 -11.48 -7.48
C SER A 73 -2.61 -11.25 -8.77
N LEU A 74 -2.05 -12.32 -9.31
CA LEU A 74 -1.21 -12.25 -10.51
C LEU A 74 -1.92 -11.49 -11.64
N PHE A 75 -3.26 -11.61 -11.75
CA PHE A 75 -4.04 -10.88 -12.73
C PHE A 75 -4.11 -9.36 -12.47
N GLU A 76 -4.20 -8.90 -11.22
CA GLU A 76 -4.16 -7.47 -10.89
C GLU A 76 -2.80 -6.86 -11.28
N LYS A 77 -1.70 -7.56 -10.99
CA LYS A 77 -0.35 -7.15 -11.39
C LYS A 77 -0.22 -7.08 -12.91
N CYS A 78 -0.65 -8.11 -13.64
CA CYS A 78 -0.63 -8.13 -15.10
C CYS A 78 -1.49 -6.99 -15.70
N THR A 79 -2.68 -6.75 -15.14
CA THR A 79 -3.58 -5.67 -15.57
C THR A 79 -2.92 -4.30 -15.38
N PHE A 80 -2.28 -4.08 -14.23
CA PHE A 80 -1.58 -2.83 -13.94
C PHE A 80 -0.36 -2.60 -14.85
N LEU A 81 0.47 -3.63 -15.07
CA LEU A 81 1.62 -3.53 -15.96
C LEU A 81 1.20 -3.20 -17.40
N TRP A 82 0.16 -3.88 -17.91
CA TRP A 82 -0.39 -3.61 -19.23
C TRP A 82 -0.92 -2.17 -19.34
N PHE A 83 -1.63 -1.69 -18.32
CA PHE A 83 -2.09 -0.30 -18.27
C PHE A 83 -0.93 0.69 -18.36
N CYS A 84 0.14 0.47 -17.59
CA CYS A 84 1.34 1.31 -17.63
C CYS A 84 2.00 1.32 -19.01
N GLN A 85 2.10 0.15 -19.67
CA GLN A 85 2.62 0.05 -21.04
C GLN A 85 1.78 0.87 -22.02
N LYS A 86 0.45 0.74 -21.98
CA LYS A 86 -0.45 1.50 -22.86
C LYS A 86 -0.39 2.99 -22.62
N ARG A 87 -0.28 3.42 -21.37
CA ARG A 87 -0.06 4.83 -21.01
C ARG A 87 1.28 5.35 -21.52
N ALA A 88 2.35 4.56 -21.45
CA ALA A 88 3.66 4.93 -21.97
C ALA A 88 3.66 5.10 -23.50
N LEU A 89 2.81 4.35 -24.21
CA LEU A 89 2.58 4.50 -25.65
C LEU A 89 1.64 5.67 -26.01
N GLY A 90 1.14 6.42 -25.03
CA GLY A 90 0.20 7.51 -25.25
C GLY A 90 -1.23 7.05 -25.57
N GLU A 91 -1.53 5.77 -25.43
CA GLU A 91 -2.87 5.23 -25.69
C GLU A 91 -3.81 5.53 -24.50
N PRO A 92 -4.97 6.16 -24.72
CA PRO A 92 -5.94 6.40 -23.66
C PRO A 92 -6.65 5.09 -23.30
N VAL A 93 -6.37 4.57 -22.10
CA VAL A 93 -7.10 3.42 -21.53
C VAL A 93 -8.26 3.93 -20.68
N THR A 94 -9.48 3.74 -21.17
CA THR A 94 -10.70 4.05 -20.42
C THR A 94 -11.06 2.93 -19.44
N GLY A 95 -11.91 3.24 -18.45
CA GLY A 95 -12.38 2.26 -17.46
C GLY A 95 -12.96 0.98 -18.08
N PRO A 96 -13.86 1.07 -19.09
CA PRO A 96 -14.38 -0.11 -19.77
C PRO A 96 -13.31 -0.97 -20.45
N ILE A 97 -12.33 -0.35 -21.10
CA ILE A 97 -11.21 -1.07 -21.74
C ILE A 97 -10.38 -1.81 -20.69
N LEU A 98 -10.09 -1.15 -19.56
CA LEU A 98 -9.37 -1.76 -18.45
C LEU A 98 -10.12 -2.96 -17.86
N GLN A 99 -11.44 -2.86 -17.71
CA GLN A 99 -12.28 -3.95 -17.23
C GLN A 99 -12.28 -5.16 -18.16
N VAL A 100 -12.38 -4.95 -19.47
CA VAL A 100 -12.29 -6.03 -20.47
C VAL A 100 -10.95 -6.73 -20.36
N LYS A 101 -9.85 -5.97 -20.25
CA LYS A 101 -8.52 -6.56 -20.14
C LYS A 101 -8.31 -7.33 -18.83
N ALA A 102 -8.83 -6.81 -17.71
CA ALA A 102 -8.78 -7.49 -16.43
C ALA A 102 -9.51 -8.85 -16.48
N LYS A 103 -10.69 -8.91 -17.12
CA LYS A 103 -11.44 -10.16 -17.33
C LYS A 103 -10.66 -11.17 -18.19
N GLN A 104 -9.98 -10.70 -19.24
CA GLN A 104 -9.12 -11.55 -20.06
C GLN A 104 -7.98 -12.16 -19.23
N PHE A 105 -7.27 -11.35 -18.44
CA PHE A 105 -6.19 -11.85 -17.60
C PHE A 105 -6.69 -12.81 -16.52
N HIS A 106 -7.85 -12.53 -15.91
CA HIS A 106 -8.46 -13.44 -14.96
C HIS A 106 -8.73 -14.80 -15.61
N ALA A 107 -9.41 -14.81 -16.77
CA ALA A 107 -9.71 -16.05 -17.49
C ALA A 107 -8.45 -16.83 -17.86
N SER A 108 -7.43 -16.19 -18.46
CA SER A 108 -6.18 -16.86 -18.84
C SER A 108 -5.46 -17.47 -17.64
N LEU A 109 -5.33 -16.71 -16.55
CA LEU A 109 -4.59 -17.16 -15.36
C LEU A 109 -5.36 -18.20 -14.52
N THR A 110 -6.69 -18.28 -14.63
CA THR A 110 -7.51 -19.33 -14.00
C THR A 110 -7.57 -20.63 -14.80
N VAL A 111 -7.32 -20.59 -16.11
CA VAL A 111 -7.33 -21.80 -16.95
C VAL A 111 -6.01 -22.57 -16.83
N ASP A 112 -4.90 -21.87 -16.60
CA ASP A 112 -3.57 -22.48 -16.47
C ASP A 112 -3.34 -23.23 -15.14
N SER A 113 -4.24 -23.14 -14.15
CA SER A 113 -4.16 -23.94 -12.91
C SER A 113 -4.41 -25.44 -13.11
N ASN A 114 -4.80 -25.88 -14.31
CA ASN A 114 -4.90 -27.29 -14.71
C ASN A 114 -3.76 -27.75 -15.65
N PHE A 115 -2.71 -26.96 -15.84
CA PHE A 115 -1.58 -27.35 -16.67
C PHE A 115 -0.65 -28.30 -15.90
N SER A 116 -0.77 -29.61 -16.15
CA SER A 116 0.26 -30.60 -15.83
C SER A 116 1.31 -30.61 -16.95
N ALA A 117 2.56 -30.32 -16.61
CA ALA A 117 3.71 -30.41 -17.51
C ALA A 117 4.02 -31.86 -17.92
#